data_AF-A0A6V2JK27-F1
#
_entry.id   AF-A0A6V2JK27-F1
#
_cell.length_a   1.000
_cell.length_b   1.000
_cell.length_c   1.000
_cell.angle_alpha   90.00
_cell.angle_beta   90.00
_cell.angle_gamma   90.00
#
_symmetry.space_group_name_H-M   'P 1'
#
loop_
_entity.id
_entity.type
_entity.pdbx_description
1 polymer ?
#
loop_
_entity_poly.entity_id
_entity_poly.type
_entity_poly.pdbx_seq_one_letter_code
_entity_poly.pdbx_strand_id
1 'polypeptide(L)'
;RKGTRTKSEGGQMSRTLISFCIFLDLQTLRSLDKEHNITASNIMRVSALLLLLAAPAATSAFTFTPSPSFARARSSASTLRMNAESADIKEVKVGVIGCGRIGLVHLGAITKAPNVKPVIVSNPTVSKAEAAAKQYGVDRFSSDAMDVITDPEVDAVWICSPSQFHADQIKACAANGKHVFCEKPIATDLAETVEAINEMNEAGLKLMIGLQRRFDQNFIRVKKAIIDKEVGDTIMVRCCCSNLLFDRLV
;
A
#
# COMPACT_ATOMS: atom_id res chain seq x y z
N ARG A 1 43.18 -28.48 30.15
CA ARG A 1 43.59 -27.18 30.74
C ARG A 1 42.95 -26.07 29.90
N LYS A 2 42.15 -25.19 30.54
CA LYS A 2 41.81 -23.75 30.28
C LYS A 2 41.88 -23.21 28.82
N GLY A 3 40.97 -22.42 28.25
CA GLY A 3 39.78 -21.69 28.70
C GLY A 3 39.36 -20.59 27.67
N THR A 4 38.13 -20.06 27.83
CA THR A 4 37.60 -18.70 27.51
C THR A 4 37.20 -18.24 26.08
N ARG A 5 35.97 -17.67 26.04
CA ARG A 5 35.20 -16.90 25.02
C ARG A 5 35.88 -15.59 24.53
N THR A 6 35.48 -15.06 23.36
CA THR A 6 34.64 -13.83 23.17
C THR A 6 34.28 -13.51 21.69
N LYS A 7 33.14 -12.81 21.51
CA LYS A 7 32.51 -12.26 20.28
C LYS A 7 33.19 -10.98 19.73
N SER A 8 33.00 -10.69 18.43
CA SER A 8 32.57 -9.38 17.84
C SER A 8 32.51 -9.52 16.30
N GLU A 9 31.36 -9.29 15.63
CA GLU A 9 31.01 -8.06 14.86
C GLU A 9 32.07 -7.67 13.82
N GLY A 10 31.82 -7.39 12.53
CA GLY A 10 30.64 -6.96 11.78
C GLY A 10 31.10 -5.92 10.74
N GLY A 11 30.57 -5.97 9.51
CA GLY A 11 30.71 -4.93 8.46
C GLY A 11 31.90 -5.12 7.49
N GLN A 12 31.83 -4.77 6.20
CA GLN A 12 30.77 -4.15 5.39
C GLN A 12 31.17 -4.24 3.89
N MET A 13 30.18 -4.54 3.03
CA MET A 13 30.02 -4.17 1.60
C MET A 13 30.93 -4.70 0.47
N SER A 14 30.28 -5.30 -0.55
CA SER A 14 30.14 -4.78 -1.93
C SER A 14 29.43 -5.84 -2.81
N ARG A 15 28.17 -5.67 -3.25
CA ARG A 15 27.71 -4.96 -4.46
C ARG A 15 28.38 -5.40 -5.77
N THR A 16 27.78 -6.35 -6.48
CA THR A 16 27.65 -6.46 -7.96
C THR A 16 26.69 -7.65 -8.22
N LEU A 17 25.59 -7.66 -8.99
CA LEU A 17 24.97 -6.76 -9.96
C LEU A 17 23.45 -6.77 -9.68
N ILE A 18 22.86 -5.63 -9.34
CA ILE A 18 21.42 -5.38 -9.55
C ILE A 18 21.36 -4.16 -10.44
N SER A 19 21.53 -4.42 -11.74
CA SER A 19 21.20 -3.45 -12.77
C SER A 19 20.89 -4.28 -14.00
N PHE A 20 19.62 -4.61 -14.18
CA PHE A 20 18.95 -4.63 -15.47
C PHE A 20 17.45 -4.81 -15.22
N CYS A 21 16.71 -3.74 -15.49
CA CYS A 21 15.28 -3.67 -15.69
C CYS A 21 14.35 -4.21 -14.59
N ILE A 22 13.70 -3.26 -13.92
CA ILE A 22 12.26 -3.25 -13.67
C ILE A 22 11.60 -4.21 -14.66
N PHE A 23 11.06 -5.30 -14.14
CA PHE A 23 10.35 -6.33 -14.88
C PHE A 23 9.11 -5.68 -15.49
N LEU A 24 9.29 -5.08 -16.67
CA LEU A 24 8.22 -4.93 -17.64
C LEU A 24 7.75 -6.34 -17.97
N ASP A 25 6.49 -6.54 -17.64
CA ASP A 25 5.61 -7.61 -18.05
C ASP A 25 6.06 -8.35 -19.34
N LEU A 26 6.57 -9.56 -19.14
CA LEU A 26 7.04 -10.49 -20.18
C LEU A 26 5.90 -10.97 -21.11
N GLN A 27 4.64 -10.60 -20.86
CA GLN A 27 3.54 -10.82 -21.78
C GLN A 27 3.44 -9.74 -22.88
N THR A 28 3.95 -8.53 -22.67
CA THR A 28 3.83 -7.42 -23.65
C THR A 28 4.92 -7.45 -24.74
N LEU A 29 6.07 -8.06 -24.47
CA LEU A 29 7.14 -8.21 -25.48
C LEU A 29 6.90 -9.36 -26.47
N ARG A 30 5.97 -10.28 -26.19
CA ARG A 30 5.53 -11.30 -27.16
C ARG A 30 4.47 -10.79 -28.15
N SER A 31 3.81 -9.66 -27.87
CA SER A 31 2.78 -9.09 -28.76
C SER A 31 3.29 -8.01 -29.71
N LEU A 32 4.53 -7.51 -29.51
CA LEU A 32 5.13 -6.48 -30.36
C LEU A 32 5.87 -7.05 -31.59
N ASP A 33 5.89 -8.38 -31.75
CA ASP A 33 6.54 -9.08 -32.88
C ASP A 33 5.63 -9.19 -34.12
N LYS A 34 4.44 -8.55 -34.12
CA LYS A 34 3.47 -8.69 -35.22
C LYS A 34 3.32 -7.49 -36.16
N GLU A 35 3.87 -6.30 -35.87
CA GLU A 35 3.50 -5.12 -36.68
C GLU A 35 4.61 -4.25 -37.27
N HIS A 36 5.89 -4.36 -36.88
CA HIS A 36 6.92 -3.55 -37.56
C HIS A 36 8.20 -4.33 -37.85
N ASN A 37 8.37 -4.66 -39.13
CA ASN A 37 9.50 -5.34 -39.74
C ASN A 37 10.79 -4.48 -39.66
N ILE A 38 11.39 -4.39 -38.48
CA ILE A 38 12.71 -3.80 -38.27
C ILE A 38 13.72 -4.93 -38.10
N THR A 39 14.60 -5.07 -39.08
CA THR A 39 15.54 -6.18 -39.22
C THR A 39 16.56 -6.18 -38.08
N ALA A 40 16.78 -7.36 -37.48
CA ALA A 40 17.63 -7.64 -36.32
C ALA A 40 19.15 -7.38 -36.47
N SER A 41 19.57 -6.61 -37.48
CA SER A 41 20.98 -6.39 -37.83
C SER A 41 21.63 -5.17 -37.14
N ASN A 42 20.84 -4.21 -36.64
CA ASN A 42 21.40 -2.98 -36.04
C ASN A 42 21.44 -2.94 -34.51
N ILE A 43 20.94 -3.97 -33.81
CA ILE A 43 21.00 -4.06 -32.34
C ILE A 43 22.24 -4.83 -31.87
N MET A 44 22.88 -5.64 -32.73
CA MET A 44 24.07 -6.41 -32.38
C MET A 44 25.41 -5.64 -32.46
N ARG A 45 25.44 -4.39 -32.96
CA ARG A 45 26.71 -3.64 -33.14
C ARG A 45 27.11 -2.72 -31.99
N VAL A 46 26.30 -2.59 -30.93
CA VAL A 46 26.65 -1.75 -29.76
C VAL A 46 27.10 -2.59 -28.55
N SER A 47 27.06 -3.92 -28.63
CA SER A 47 27.42 -4.81 -27.51
C SER A 47 28.81 -5.48 -27.61
N ALA A 48 29.66 -5.06 -28.55
CA ALA A 48 30.93 -5.76 -28.85
C ALA A 48 32.21 -4.92 -28.65
N LEU A 49 32.14 -3.71 -28.06
CA LEU A 49 33.32 -2.83 -27.93
C LEU A 49 33.68 -2.43 -26.50
N LEU A 50 33.36 -3.26 -25.51
CA LEU A 50 33.84 -3.00 -24.13
C LEU A 50 34.10 -4.30 -23.35
N LEU A 51 34.71 -5.28 -24.02
CA LEU A 51 35.08 -6.57 -23.42
C LEU A 51 36.49 -7.03 -23.82
N LEU A 52 37.39 -6.06 -23.95
CA LEU A 52 38.83 -6.27 -23.90
C LEU A 52 39.42 -5.13 -23.08
N LEU A 53 39.68 -5.39 -21.80
CA LEU A 53 40.92 -5.04 -21.11
C LEU A 53 40.81 -5.41 -19.62
N ALA A 54 41.83 -6.11 -19.16
CA ALA A 54 42.30 -6.26 -17.78
C ALA A 54 41.57 -7.25 -16.85
N ALA A 55 42.05 -8.49 -16.88
CA ALA A 55 42.50 -9.19 -15.66
C ALA A 55 44.05 -9.29 -15.75
N PRO A 56 44.81 -9.79 -14.75
CA PRO A 56 44.58 -9.95 -13.30
C PRO A 56 45.81 -9.57 -12.41
N ALA A 57 45.66 -9.53 -11.08
CA ALA A 57 46.67 -9.90 -10.05
C ALA A 57 45.98 -9.84 -8.66
N ALA A 58 45.81 -10.94 -7.89
CA ALA A 58 46.80 -11.59 -7.00
C ALA A 58 47.21 -10.64 -5.83
N THR A 59 47.17 -10.91 -4.51
CA THR A 59 47.04 -12.11 -3.65
C THR A 59 46.86 -11.64 -2.17
N SER A 60 46.50 -12.58 -1.28
CA SER A 60 46.58 -12.61 0.21
C SER A 60 45.30 -12.19 0.95
N ALA A 61 44.47 -13.09 1.49
CA ALA A 61 44.64 -14.11 2.54
C ALA A 61 44.63 -13.53 3.97
N PHE A 62 43.47 -13.61 4.63
CA PHE A 62 43.40 -13.77 6.08
C PHE A 62 42.15 -14.58 6.46
N THR A 63 42.40 -15.77 6.97
CA THR A 63 41.41 -16.76 7.42
C THR A 63 41.16 -16.56 8.91
N PHE A 64 39.88 -16.52 9.34
CA PHE A 64 39.53 -16.60 10.76
C PHE A 64 38.65 -17.83 11.00
N THR A 65 39.23 -18.82 11.67
CA THR A 65 38.58 -20.08 12.09
C THR A 65 37.88 -19.90 13.43
N PRO A 66 36.68 -20.48 13.67
CA PRO A 66 36.05 -20.49 14.98
C PRO A 66 36.55 -21.68 15.82
N SER A 67 36.51 -21.55 17.15
CA SER A 67 36.71 -22.69 18.05
C SER A 67 35.77 -22.62 19.28
N PRO A 68 35.52 -23.75 19.97
CA PRO A 68 34.19 -24.09 20.45
C PRO A 68 34.02 -24.12 21.99
N SER A 69 32.76 -24.32 22.39
CA SER A 69 32.31 -24.98 23.63
C SER A 69 32.20 -24.13 24.92
N PHE A 70 30.96 -23.76 25.24
CA PHE A 70 30.42 -24.05 26.57
C PHE A 70 29.03 -24.66 26.40
N ALA A 71 28.89 -25.89 26.88
CA ALA A 71 27.77 -26.77 26.69
C ALA A 71 26.62 -26.53 27.68
N ARG A 72 25.42 -26.91 27.22
CA ARG A 72 24.23 -27.37 27.96
C ARG A 72 23.49 -26.38 28.87
N ALA A 73 22.32 -25.98 28.39
CA ALA A 73 21.07 -26.28 29.09
C ALA A 73 20.07 -26.85 28.07
N ARG A 74 19.64 -28.10 28.28
CA ARG A 74 18.43 -28.64 27.65
C ARG A 74 17.26 -28.10 28.46
N SER A 75 16.31 -27.44 27.82
CA SER A 75 14.92 -27.37 28.29
C SER A 75 14.03 -27.02 27.12
N SER A 76 13.14 -27.96 26.80
CA SER A 76 11.91 -27.84 26.01
C SER A 76 11.98 -27.04 24.71
N ALA A 77 11.89 -27.77 23.60
CA ALA A 77 11.23 -27.28 22.40
C ALA A 77 9.77 -26.92 22.76
N SER A 78 9.56 -25.70 23.24
CA SER A 78 8.24 -25.08 23.24
C SER A 78 8.11 -24.38 21.91
N THR A 79 7.34 -25.00 21.01
CA THR A 79 6.64 -24.30 19.93
C THR A 79 6.18 -22.94 20.48
N LEU A 80 6.83 -21.86 20.06
CA LEU A 80 6.28 -20.52 20.18
C LEU A 80 5.04 -20.50 19.27
N ARG A 81 3.96 -21.08 19.78
CA ARG A 81 2.62 -20.70 19.42
C ARG A 81 2.60 -19.21 19.69
N MET A 82 2.55 -18.42 18.62
CA MET A 82 2.12 -17.05 18.73
C MET A 82 0.69 -17.11 19.27
N ASN A 83 0.56 -17.05 20.60
CA ASN A 83 -0.66 -16.61 21.22
C ASN A 83 -0.80 -15.14 20.83
N ALA A 84 -1.37 -14.90 19.66
CA ALA A 84 -2.22 -13.74 19.48
C ALA A 84 -3.39 -13.99 20.42
N GLU A 85 -3.24 -13.53 21.66
CA GLU A 85 -4.35 -13.26 22.54
C GLU A 85 -5.23 -12.29 21.75
N SER A 86 -6.27 -12.84 21.12
CA SER A 86 -7.26 -12.08 20.39
C SER A 86 -7.96 -11.21 21.42
N ALA A 87 -7.43 -10.01 21.64
CA ALA A 87 -8.23 -8.91 22.13
C ALA A 87 -9.55 -8.96 21.35
N ASP A 88 -10.68 -8.90 22.04
CA ASP A 88 -12.01 -8.85 21.45
C ASP A 88 -12.03 -7.68 20.45
N ILE A 89 -11.69 -7.93 19.18
CA ILE A 89 -11.66 -6.89 18.17
C ILE A 89 -13.12 -6.66 17.83
N LYS A 90 -13.72 -5.70 18.55
CA LYS A 90 -15.08 -5.26 18.32
C LYS A 90 -15.26 -4.98 16.83
N GLU A 91 -16.24 -5.66 16.23
CA GLU A 91 -16.61 -5.46 14.83
C GLU A 91 -16.96 -3.98 14.62
N VAL A 92 -16.29 -3.34 13.64
CA VAL A 92 -16.53 -1.94 13.28
C VAL A 92 -17.64 -1.89 12.24
N LYS A 93 -18.76 -1.25 12.58
CA LYS A 93 -19.86 -1.03 11.65
C LYS A 93 -19.58 0.20 10.80
N VAL A 94 -19.66 0.05 9.48
CA VAL A 94 -19.30 1.11 8.54
C VAL A 94 -20.46 1.53 7.65
N GLY A 95 -20.56 2.83 7.43
CA GLY A 95 -21.44 3.44 6.45
C GLY A 95 -20.65 3.85 5.21
N VAL A 96 -21.19 3.69 4.00
CA VAL A 96 -20.50 4.09 2.76
C VAL A 96 -21.33 5.12 2.00
N ILE A 97 -20.78 6.31 1.80
CA ILE A 97 -21.38 7.38 1.03
C ILE A 97 -20.78 7.36 -0.38
N GLY A 98 -21.62 7.19 -1.39
CA GLY A 98 -21.22 7.22 -2.79
C GLY A 98 -20.96 5.83 -3.38
N CYS A 99 -22.00 5.21 -3.95
CA CYS A 99 -21.91 3.94 -4.68
C CYS A 99 -21.44 4.11 -6.15
N GLY A 100 -20.43 4.95 -6.40
CA GLY A 100 -19.78 5.11 -7.70
C GLY A 100 -18.73 4.03 -7.96
N ARG A 101 -17.99 4.12 -9.07
CA ARG A 101 -16.94 3.14 -9.43
C ARG A 101 -15.97 2.85 -8.27
N ILE A 102 -15.44 3.90 -7.64
CA ILE A 102 -14.50 3.76 -6.52
C ILE A 102 -15.20 3.27 -5.24
N GLY A 103 -16.43 3.72 -4.97
CA GLY A 103 -17.21 3.22 -3.85
C GLY A 103 -17.50 1.72 -3.92
N LEU A 104 -17.77 1.19 -5.11
CA LEU A 104 -17.94 -0.27 -5.32
C LEU A 104 -16.64 -1.04 -5.06
N VAL A 105 -15.48 -0.48 -5.46
CA VAL A 105 -14.17 -1.08 -5.15
C VAL A 105 -13.94 -1.13 -3.64
N HIS A 106 -14.25 -0.04 -2.93
CA HIS A 106 -14.16 -0.01 -1.47
C HIS A 106 -15.14 -0.97 -0.81
N LEU A 107 -16.40 -1.04 -1.25
CA LEU A 107 -17.37 -2.01 -0.73
C LEU A 107 -16.89 -3.46 -0.91
N GLY A 108 -16.33 -3.79 -2.07
CA GLY A 108 -15.75 -5.10 -2.33
C GLY A 108 -14.52 -5.43 -1.47
N ALA A 109 -13.79 -4.41 -0.98
CA ALA A 109 -12.69 -4.60 -0.05
C ALA A 109 -13.17 -4.68 1.41
N ILE A 110 -14.09 -3.80 1.80
CA ILE A 110 -14.70 -3.71 3.14
C ILE A 110 -15.40 -5.02 3.48
N THR A 111 -16.21 -5.56 2.58
CA THR A 111 -16.92 -6.84 2.79
C THR A 111 -16.00 -8.04 3.01
N LYS A 112 -14.73 -7.95 2.60
CA LYS A 112 -13.72 -9.01 2.78
C LYS A 112 -12.81 -8.73 3.97
N ALA A 113 -12.88 -7.54 4.55
CA ALA A 113 -12.03 -7.15 5.65
C ALA A 113 -12.51 -7.83 6.95
N PRO A 114 -11.61 -8.45 7.74
CA PRO A 114 -12.00 -9.02 9.02
C PRO A 114 -12.42 -7.90 10.00
N ASN A 115 -13.42 -8.18 10.82
CA ASN A 115 -13.93 -7.29 11.87
C ASN A 115 -14.49 -5.95 11.35
N VAL A 116 -14.99 -5.92 10.11
CA VAL A 116 -15.66 -4.76 9.54
C VAL A 116 -16.97 -5.21 8.89
N LYS A 117 -18.07 -4.54 9.22
CA LYS A 117 -19.38 -4.81 8.62
C LYS A 117 -19.97 -3.55 7.98
N PRO A 118 -20.16 -3.50 6.66
CA PRO A 118 -20.95 -2.43 6.05
C PRO A 118 -22.43 -2.60 6.43
N VAL A 119 -23.03 -1.57 7.04
CA VAL A 119 -24.42 -1.63 7.55
C VAL A 119 -25.37 -0.77 6.75
N ILE A 120 -24.87 0.31 6.13
CA ILE A 120 -25.66 1.20 5.29
C ILE A 120 -24.82 1.78 4.15
N VAL A 121 -25.43 1.92 2.97
CA VAL A 121 -24.82 2.64 1.83
C VAL A 121 -25.74 3.76 1.34
N SER A 122 -25.16 4.83 0.80
CA SER A 122 -25.95 5.89 0.16
C SER A 122 -25.46 6.29 -1.22
N ASN A 123 -26.40 6.72 -2.05
CA ASN A 123 -26.15 7.34 -3.33
C ASN A 123 -27.37 8.18 -3.75
N PRO A 124 -27.22 9.45 -4.20
CA PRO A 124 -28.34 10.24 -4.68
C PRO A 124 -29.17 9.54 -5.76
N THR A 125 -28.54 8.68 -6.58
CA THR A 125 -29.24 7.73 -7.43
C THR A 125 -29.59 6.47 -6.63
N VAL A 126 -30.80 6.40 -6.07
CA VAL A 126 -31.26 5.30 -5.19
C VAL A 126 -31.01 3.92 -5.78
N SER A 127 -31.28 3.73 -7.08
CA SER A 127 -31.08 2.44 -7.75
C SER A 127 -29.62 1.95 -7.70
N LYS A 128 -28.63 2.86 -7.63
CA LYS A 128 -27.22 2.48 -7.45
C LYS A 128 -26.93 2.04 -6.01
N ALA A 129 -27.55 2.70 -5.03
CA ALA A 129 -27.41 2.33 -3.62
C ALA A 129 -28.06 0.95 -3.36
N GLU A 130 -29.27 0.74 -3.88
CA GLU A 130 -29.98 -0.54 -3.80
C GLU A 130 -29.18 -1.66 -4.49
N ALA A 131 -28.70 -1.43 -5.72
CA ALA A 131 -27.89 -2.41 -6.43
C ALA A 131 -26.60 -2.77 -5.68
N ALA A 132 -25.91 -1.77 -5.11
CA ALA A 132 -24.71 -2.00 -4.30
C ALA A 132 -25.03 -2.78 -3.02
N ALA A 133 -26.09 -2.40 -2.30
CA ALA A 133 -26.52 -3.11 -1.09
C ALA A 133 -26.83 -4.57 -1.38
N LYS A 134 -27.57 -4.85 -2.46
CA LYS A 134 -27.87 -6.22 -2.91
C LYS A 134 -26.60 -6.99 -3.31
N GLN A 135 -25.70 -6.36 -4.06
CA GLN A 135 -24.48 -7.01 -4.55
C GLN A 135 -23.51 -7.39 -3.42
N TYR A 136 -23.41 -6.54 -2.40
CA TYR A 136 -22.43 -6.67 -1.32
C TYR A 136 -23.03 -7.15 0.01
N GLY A 137 -24.34 -7.43 0.05
CA GLY A 137 -25.03 -7.91 1.25
C GLY A 137 -25.10 -6.87 2.37
N VAL A 138 -25.33 -5.60 2.02
CA VAL A 138 -25.52 -4.53 3.01
C VAL A 138 -26.99 -4.41 3.38
N ASP A 139 -27.28 -4.34 4.68
CA ASP A 139 -28.63 -4.44 5.23
C ASP A 139 -29.53 -3.27 4.82
N ARG A 140 -28.97 -2.06 4.66
CA ARG A 140 -29.72 -0.82 4.43
C ARG A 140 -29.11 0.02 3.31
N PHE A 141 -29.95 0.80 2.65
CA PHE A 141 -29.53 1.79 1.65
C PHE A 141 -30.37 3.07 1.74
N SER A 142 -29.81 4.20 1.32
CA SER A 142 -30.51 5.49 1.25
C SER A 142 -30.11 6.32 0.04
N SER A 143 -30.96 7.26 -0.36
CA SER A 143 -30.59 8.39 -1.24
C SER A 143 -29.73 9.45 -0.56
N ASP A 144 -29.81 9.57 0.76
CA ASP A 144 -29.22 10.67 1.52
C ASP A 144 -27.92 10.23 2.21
N ALA A 145 -26.91 11.10 2.14
CA ALA A 145 -25.67 10.95 2.88
C ALA A 145 -25.89 11.13 4.39
N MET A 146 -26.81 12.02 4.80
CA MET A 146 -27.07 12.29 6.22
C MET A 146 -27.65 11.10 6.96
N ASP A 147 -28.43 10.25 6.28
CA ASP A 147 -28.93 8.99 6.84
C ASP A 147 -27.78 8.06 7.25
N VAL A 148 -26.65 8.10 6.54
CA VAL A 148 -25.45 7.33 6.88
C VAL A 148 -24.70 7.97 8.06
N ILE A 149 -24.59 9.30 8.06
CA ILE A 149 -23.79 10.06 9.03
C ILE A 149 -24.43 10.06 10.42
N THR A 150 -25.77 10.16 10.46
CA THR A 150 -26.53 10.25 11.72
C THR A 150 -26.92 8.89 12.29
N ASP A 151 -26.66 7.81 11.55
CA ASP A 151 -27.01 6.46 11.97
C ASP A 151 -26.29 6.08 13.27
N PRO A 152 -27.01 5.75 14.36
CA PRO A 152 -26.39 5.37 15.62
C PRO A 152 -25.63 4.05 15.55
N GLU A 153 -25.91 3.19 14.55
CA GLU A 153 -25.19 1.93 14.34
C GLU A 153 -23.87 2.09 13.58
N VAL A 154 -23.59 3.24 12.96
CA VAL A 154 -22.37 3.45 12.19
C VAL A 154 -21.26 3.96 13.09
N ASP A 155 -20.12 3.27 13.15
CA ASP A 155 -18.92 3.70 13.88
C ASP A 155 -18.00 4.57 13.00
N ALA A 156 -17.91 4.24 11.69
CA ALA A 156 -17.07 4.94 10.73
C ALA A 156 -17.73 5.11 9.36
N VAL A 157 -17.42 6.21 8.67
CA VAL A 157 -17.98 6.55 7.37
C VAL A 157 -16.90 6.54 6.29
N TRP A 158 -17.15 5.80 5.21
CA TRP A 158 -16.39 5.84 3.98
C TRP A 158 -17.00 6.86 3.02
N ILE A 159 -16.31 7.96 2.82
CA ILE A 159 -16.69 9.02 1.90
C ILE A 159 -16.06 8.75 0.53
N CYS A 160 -16.89 8.34 -0.43
CA CYS A 160 -16.55 8.04 -1.82
C CYS A 160 -17.42 8.86 -2.81
N SER A 161 -17.97 9.99 -2.35
CA SER A 161 -18.80 10.89 -3.16
C SER A 161 -17.92 11.72 -4.13
N PRO A 162 -18.52 12.61 -4.94
CA PRO A 162 -17.73 13.62 -5.65
C PRO A 162 -16.95 14.53 -4.68
N SER A 163 -15.76 14.97 -5.09
CA SER A 163 -14.80 15.68 -4.23
C SER A 163 -15.29 17.00 -3.65
N GLN A 164 -16.25 17.65 -4.32
CA GLN A 164 -16.87 18.89 -3.84
C GLN A 164 -17.71 18.71 -2.57
N PHE A 165 -18.07 17.48 -2.20
CA PHE A 165 -18.88 17.21 -1.01
C PHE A 165 -18.08 16.65 0.16
N HIS A 166 -16.79 16.35 -0.05
CA HIS A 166 -15.97 15.64 0.94
C HIS A 166 -15.79 16.47 2.21
N ALA A 167 -15.39 17.73 2.11
CA ALA A 167 -15.17 18.60 3.27
C ALA A 167 -16.41 18.69 4.16
N ASP A 168 -17.57 19.00 3.57
CA ASP A 168 -18.83 19.13 4.32
C ASP A 168 -19.26 17.80 4.95
N GLN A 169 -19.07 16.68 4.26
CA GLN A 169 -19.36 15.36 4.83
C GLN A 169 -18.40 14.98 5.96
N ILE A 170 -17.11 15.34 5.87
CA ILE A 170 -16.13 15.14 6.94
C ILE A 170 -16.54 15.93 8.19
N LYS A 171 -16.85 17.22 8.01
CA LYS A 171 -17.32 18.12 9.08
C LYS A 171 -18.60 17.59 9.74
N ALA A 172 -19.57 17.14 8.94
CA ALA A 172 -20.79 16.50 9.44
C ALA A 172 -20.51 15.19 10.21
N CYS A 173 -19.55 14.38 9.77
CA CYS A 173 -19.10 13.20 10.51
C CYS A 173 -18.46 13.58 11.85
N ALA A 174 -17.64 14.64 11.88
CA ALA A 174 -17.02 15.16 13.10
C ALA A 174 -18.09 15.56 14.13
N ALA A 175 -19.09 16.32 13.68
CA ALA A 175 -20.23 16.74 14.50
C ALA A 175 -21.09 15.57 15.03
N ASN A 176 -21.09 14.42 14.35
CA ASN A 176 -21.85 13.22 14.73
C ASN A 176 -20.98 12.13 15.39
N GLY A 177 -19.72 12.44 15.74
CA GLY A 177 -18.85 11.49 16.46
C GLY A 177 -18.39 10.31 15.61
N LYS A 178 -18.35 10.43 14.28
CA LYS A 178 -18.02 9.33 13.36
C LYS A 178 -16.57 9.37 12.92
N HIS A 179 -15.88 8.24 12.94
CA HIS A 179 -14.58 8.13 12.29
C HIS A 179 -14.74 8.22 10.77
N VAL A 180 -13.72 8.70 10.06
CA VAL A 180 -13.83 8.96 8.62
C VAL A 180 -12.68 8.35 7.85
N PHE A 181 -13.03 7.63 6.79
CA PHE A 181 -12.16 7.41 5.64
C PHE A 181 -12.69 8.26 4.48
N CYS A 182 -11.86 9.09 3.86
CA CYS A 182 -12.25 9.94 2.74
C CYS A 182 -11.38 9.68 1.51
N GLU A 183 -12.01 9.50 0.36
CA GLU A 183 -11.31 9.49 -0.92
C GLU A 183 -10.65 10.86 -1.22
N LYS A 184 -9.62 10.82 -2.06
CA LYS A 184 -8.84 12.02 -2.41
C LYS A 184 -9.46 12.79 -3.58
N PRO A 185 -9.33 14.14 -3.62
CA PRO A 185 -8.81 15.03 -2.57
C PRO A 185 -9.83 15.31 -1.44
N ILE A 186 -9.39 15.84 -0.29
CA ILE A 186 -10.28 16.23 0.83
C ILE A 186 -11.24 17.35 0.41
N ALA A 187 -10.73 18.35 -0.29
CA ALA A 187 -11.51 19.44 -0.85
C ALA A 187 -10.84 19.95 -2.13
N THR A 188 -11.52 20.83 -2.85
CA THR A 188 -10.92 21.58 -3.97
C THR A 188 -10.15 22.81 -3.50
N ASP A 189 -10.35 23.23 -2.25
CA ASP A 189 -9.69 24.37 -1.63
C ASP A 189 -8.83 23.97 -0.41
N LEU A 190 -7.76 24.73 -0.16
CA LEU A 190 -6.85 24.47 0.95
C LEU A 190 -7.47 24.86 2.31
N ALA A 191 -8.19 25.97 2.40
CA ALA A 191 -8.80 26.41 3.64
C ALA A 191 -9.87 25.40 4.09
N GLU A 192 -10.75 24.97 3.17
CA GLU A 192 -11.75 23.92 3.44
C GLU A 192 -11.10 22.60 3.90
N THR A 193 -9.96 22.25 3.31
CA THR A 193 -9.19 21.05 3.72
C THR A 193 -8.67 21.19 5.15
N VAL A 194 -8.12 22.34 5.51
CA VAL A 194 -7.57 22.60 6.86
C VAL A 194 -8.69 22.63 7.89
N GLU A 195 -9.81 23.26 7.59
CA GLU A 195 -10.99 23.30 8.46
C GLU A 195 -11.51 21.88 8.76
N ALA A 196 -11.72 21.06 7.74
CA ALA A 196 -12.20 19.69 7.92
C ALA A 196 -11.24 18.82 8.75
N ILE A 197 -9.92 19.01 8.61
CA ILE A 197 -8.91 18.31 9.42
C ILE A 197 -8.98 18.78 10.88
N ASN A 198 -9.12 20.09 11.11
CA ASN A 198 -9.19 20.66 12.45
C ASN A 198 -10.43 20.16 13.20
N GLU A 199 -11.60 20.15 12.56
CA GLU A 199 -12.83 19.64 13.18
C GLU A 199 -12.72 18.17 13.61
N MET A 200 -12.11 17.32 12.77
CA MET A 200 -11.86 15.93 13.12
C MET A 200 -10.89 15.78 14.30
N ASN A 201 -9.85 16.61 14.35
CA ASN A 201 -8.88 16.62 15.45
C ASN A 201 -9.50 17.11 16.76
N GLU A 202 -10.29 18.18 16.71
CA GLU A 202 -10.99 18.75 17.86
C GLU A 202 -12.02 17.77 18.44
N ALA A 203 -12.72 17.04 17.57
CA ALA A 203 -13.61 15.94 17.97
C ALA A 203 -12.88 14.70 18.50
N GLY A 204 -11.54 14.63 18.36
CA GLY A 204 -10.75 13.46 18.76
C GLY A 204 -10.99 12.23 17.89
N LEU A 205 -11.44 12.42 16.65
CA LEU A 205 -11.83 11.35 15.73
C LEU A 205 -10.73 11.07 14.71
N LYS A 206 -10.67 9.82 14.24
CA LYS A 206 -9.73 9.41 13.21
C LYS A 206 -10.20 9.87 11.83
N LEU A 207 -9.33 10.55 11.09
CA LEU A 207 -9.49 10.86 9.67
C LEU A 207 -8.38 10.16 8.88
N MET A 208 -8.76 9.31 7.93
CA MET A 208 -7.85 8.65 6.99
C MET A 208 -8.18 9.06 5.55
N ILE A 209 -7.16 9.38 4.77
CA ILE A 209 -7.32 9.72 3.35
C ILE A 209 -6.92 8.56 2.46
N GLY A 210 -7.67 8.35 1.38
CA GLY A 210 -7.48 7.34 0.34
C GLY A 210 -6.20 7.50 -0.49
N LEU A 211 -5.04 7.50 0.16
CA LEU A 211 -3.71 7.49 -0.44
C LEU A 211 -3.20 6.05 -0.52
N GLN A 212 -3.91 5.21 -1.27
CA GLN A 212 -3.72 3.77 -1.38
C GLN A 212 -2.28 3.36 -1.74
N ARG A 213 -1.55 4.18 -2.53
CA ARG A 213 -0.14 3.92 -2.86
C ARG A 213 0.79 3.89 -1.65
N ARG A 214 0.39 4.46 -0.50
CA ARG A 214 1.14 4.33 0.77
C ARG A 214 1.14 2.90 1.32
N PHE A 215 0.20 2.07 0.89
CA PHE A 215 0.00 0.69 1.33
C PHE A 215 0.40 -0.34 0.26
N ASP A 216 0.75 0.11 -0.94
CA ASP A 216 1.22 -0.76 -2.02
C ASP A 216 2.62 -1.31 -1.70
N GLN A 217 2.80 -2.62 -1.83
CA GLN A 217 4.06 -3.29 -1.46
C GLN A 217 5.25 -2.82 -2.31
N ASN A 218 5.02 -2.44 -3.57
CA ASN A 218 6.09 -1.91 -4.43
C ASN A 218 6.52 -0.53 -3.94
N PHE A 219 5.58 0.34 -3.56
CA PHE A 219 5.91 1.65 -2.99
C PHE A 219 6.58 1.53 -1.62
N ILE A 220 6.16 0.59 -0.77
CA ILE A 220 6.81 0.30 0.50
C ILE A 220 8.26 -0.17 0.26
N ARG A 221 8.48 -1.05 -0.73
CA ARG A 221 9.82 -1.52 -1.10
C ARG A 221 10.71 -0.40 -1.62
N VAL A 222 10.18 0.48 -2.47
CA VAL A 222 10.91 1.66 -2.97
C VAL A 222 11.28 2.58 -1.82
N LYS A 223 10.35 2.88 -0.90
CA LYS A 223 10.62 3.65 0.30
C LYS A 223 11.75 3.03 1.13
N LYS A 224 11.72 1.71 1.33
CA LYS A 224 12.77 0.98 2.05
C LYS A 224 14.13 1.08 1.35
N ALA A 225 14.18 0.89 0.02
CA ALA A 225 15.42 0.99 -0.76
C ALA A 225 16.10 2.36 -0.62
N ILE A 226 15.29 3.42 -0.58
CA ILE A 226 15.75 4.80 -0.41
C ILE A 226 16.29 5.00 1.02
N ILE A 227 15.53 4.60 2.04
CA ILE A 227 15.94 4.76 3.45
C ILE A 227 17.22 3.97 3.77
N ASP A 228 17.32 2.74 3.26
CA ASP A 228 18.45 1.85 3.50
C ASP A 228 19.68 2.21 2.62
N LYS A 229 19.59 3.28 1.81
CA LYS A 229 20.63 3.73 0.86
C LYS A 229 21.08 2.64 -0.13
N GLU A 230 20.19 1.71 -0.49
CA GLU A 230 20.48 0.64 -1.44
C GLU A 230 20.85 1.18 -2.83
N VAL A 231 20.33 2.36 -3.18
CA VAL A 231 20.58 3.08 -4.44
C VAL A 231 21.56 4.26 -4.27
N GLY A 232 22.15 4.44 -3.08
CA GLY A 232 22.93 5.63 -2.74
C GLY A 232 22.05 6.81 -2.32
N ASP A 233 22.56 8.03 -2.42
CA ASP A 233 21.79 9.23 -2.09
C ASP A 233 20.81 9.57 -3.22
N THR A 234 19.57 9.92 -2.86
CA THR A 234 18.52 10.24 -3.83
C THR A 234 18.74 11.63 -4.41
N ILE A 235 18.98 11.71 -5.72
CA ILE A 235 19.20 12.99 -6.42
C ILE A 235 17.92 13.46 -7.13
N MET A 236 17.20 12.53 -7.77
CA MET A 236 16.04 12.84 -8.60
C MET A 236 14.96 11.78 -8.45
N VAL A 237 13.70 12.21 -8.37
CA VAL A 237 12.52 11.34 -8.42
C VAL A 237 11.68 11.74 -9.62
N ARG A 238 11.41 10.79 -10.52
CA ARG A 238 10.49 10.96 -11.65
C ARG A 238 9.24 10.11 -11.41
N CYS A 239 8.08 10.77 -11.33
CA CYS A 239 6.78 10.09 -11.24
C CYS A 239 5.99 10.35 -12.51
N CYS A 240 5.55 9.29 -13.17
CA CYS A 240 4.68 9.35 -14.34
C CYS A 240 3.33 8.72 -14.00
N CYS A 241 2.25 9.45 -14.24
CA CYS A 241 0.90 8.93 -14.16
C CYS A 241 0.22 9.23 -15.49
N SER A 242 -0.06 8.19 -16.27
CA SER A 242 -0.79 8.30 -17.53
C SER A 242 -2.07 7.47 -17.44
N ASN A 243 -3.15 7.97 -18.03
CA ASN A 243 -4.45 7.28 -18.04
C ASN A 243 -4.51 6.16 -19.10
N LEU A 244 -3.39 5.80 -19.74
CA LEU A 244 -3.32 4.91 -20.91
C LEU A 244 -3.87 3.48 -20.68
N LEU A 245 -4.03 3.06 -19.43
CA LEU A 245 -4.64 1.77 -19.06
C LEU A 245 -6.11 1.88 -18.65
N PHE A 246 -6.63 3.09 -18.42
CA PHE A 246 -7.99 3.29 -17.92
C PHE A 246 -9.05 3.14 -19.02
N ASP A 247 -8.69 3.39 -20.28
CA ASP A 247 -9.61 3.31 -21.43
C ASP A 247 -9.74 1.92 -22.05
N ARG A 248 -8.83 0.96 -21.75
CA ARG A 248 -8.86 -0.39 -22.33
C ARG A 248 -9.53 -1.46 -21.45
N LEU A 249 -9.98 -1.10 -20.26
CA LEU A 249 -10.70 -1.97 -19.33
C LEU A 249 -12.19 -1.57 -19.20
N VAL A 250 -12.70 -0.74 -20.11
CA VAL A 250 -14.11 -0.37 -20.25
C VAL A 250 -14.70 -1.07 -21.46
#